data_AF-A0A218V6M9-F1
#
_entry.id   AF-A0A218V6M9-F1
#
_cell.length_a   1.000
_cell.length_b   1.000
_cell.length_c   1.000
_cell.angle_alpha   90.00
_cell.angle_beta   90.00
_cell.angle_gamma   90.00
#
_symmetry.space_group_name_H-M   'P 1'
#
loop_
_entity.id
_entity.type
_entity.pdbx_description
1 polymer ?
#
loop_
_entity_poly.entity_id
_entity_poly.type
_entity_poly.pdbx_seq_one_letter_code
_entity_poly.pdbx_strand_id
1 'polypeptide(L)'
;MAELCVCSVLVTGANRGLGLGLVQHFLRLPNPPQWIFATCRDPNGQRAQELQNLASKHPNLVIIGLEVANPASIKAAAAKVGEHLGGSGLNLLINNAGIVKPNSLDNETPEDMIQVYTTNTVGPLLMGQLSCSKAAIINMSSIGGSIASSYGWELMQITSYRCSKAALNMLSRCQSLAYKEHGILCVALHPGWVQTDMGSYAGHTPPVTVDDSVQGMLKVLSSLSEKDTGAFLDWEGNVLPCLSMPTQCPLFQELQNLASKHPNIIIIPLEVSDPTSIKAAAAKVGEHLGGSGLNLLINNAGIAKPNSLDNETPEDMIQVYTTNTVGPLLMGQLSCSKAAIINMSSYAGSIEDMYVWDFGQIVSYRCSKAALNMLSRCQSLAYKEHGILCVALHPGWVQTDMGAGGSYKPPLTVEDSVQGMLKVLSSISEKETGAFLDWEGKVMP
;
A
#
# COMPACT_ATOMS: atom_id res chain seq x y z
N MET A 1 15.82 26.32 -15.06
CA MET A 1 15.45 25.13 -14.27
C MET A 1 16.71 24.29 -14.08
N ALA A 2 16.80 23.48 -13.03
CA ALA A 2 17.87 22.50 -12.92
C ALA A 2 17.66 21.38 -13.96
N GLU A 3 18.73 20.96 -14.63
CA GLU A 3 18.69 19.86 -15.60
C GLU A 3 18.81 18.53 -14.86
N LEU A 4 18.07 17.50 -15.30
CA LEU A 4 18.06 16.20 -14.65
C LEU A 4 19.35 15.42 -14.95
N CYS A 5 20.32 15.49 -14.04
CA CYS A 5 21.59 14.78 -14.17
C CYS A 5 21.46 13.32 -13.65
N VAL A 6 21.27 12.37 -14.57
CA VAL A 6 21.14 10.93 -14.26
C VAL A 6 22.01 10.12 -15.22
N CYS A 7 23.07 9.48 -14.72
CA CYS A 7 23.96 8.69 -15.58
C CYS A 7 23.36 7.32 -15.96
N SER A 8 22.57 6.70 -15.07
CA SER A 8 21.91 5.42 -15.35
C SER A 8 20.52 5.34 -14.72
N VAL A 9 19.55 4.82 -15.47
CA VAL A 9 18.15 4.67 -15.03
C VAL A 9 17.58 3.29 -15.38
N LEU A 10 16.79 2.71 -14.48
CA LEU A 10 15.99 1.51 -14.72
C LEU A 10 14.51 1.85 -14.58
N VAL A 11 13.70 1.46 -15.57
CA VAL A 11 12.24 1.66 -15.56
C VAL A 11 11.54 0.31 -15.61
N THR A 12 10.67 0.03 -14.64
CA THR A 12 9.86 -1.21 -14.63
C THR A 12 8.55 -1.05 -15.40
N GLY A 13 8.18 -2.04 -16.21
CA GLY A 13 6.98 -1.97 -17.07
C GLY A 13 7.10 -0.96 -18.23
N ALA A 14 8.30 -0.81 -18.78
CA ALA A 14 8.68 0.26 -19.71
C ALA A 14 8.19 0.10 -21.17
N ASN A 15 7.39 -0.93 -21.47
CA ASN A 15 7.01 -1.27 -22.84
C ASN A 15 5.75 -0.54 -23.37
N ARG A 16 5.01 0.19 -22.51
CA ARG A 16 3.82 0.98 -22.89
C ARG A 16 3.53 2.10 -21.88
N GLY A 17 2.67 3.04 -22.26
CA GLY A 17 2.14 4.09 -21.36
C GLY A 17 3.25 4.92 -20.71
N LEU A 18 3.08 5.28 -19.43
CA LEU A 18 4.05 6.08 -18.67
C LEU A 18 5.48 5.54 -18.69
N GLY A 19 5.65 4.21 -18.59
CA GLY A 19 6.98 3.59 -18.61
C GLY A 19 7.71 3.77 -19.96
N LEU A 20 6.96 3.74 -21.06
CA LEU A 20 7.49 4.01 -22.40
C LEU A 20 7.72 5.51 -22.62
N GLY A 21 6.80 6.37 -22.14
CA GLY A 21 6.96 7.81 -22.15
C GLY A 21 8.21 8.28 -21.40
N LEU A 22 8.47 7.74 -20.20
CA LEU A 22 9.70 7.98 -19.44
C LEU A 22 10.94 7.65 -20.28
N VAL A 23 11.00 6.45 -20.88
CA VAL A 23 12.12 6.06 -21.76
C VAL A 23 12.28 7.02 -22.95
N GLN A 24 11.17 7.41 -23.60
CA GLN A 24 11.20 8.37 -24.69
C GLN A 24 11.71 9.74 -24.26
N HIS A 25 11.34 10.24 -23.09
CA HIS A 25 11.81 11.54 -22.62
C HIS A 25 13.27 11.50 -22.14
N PHE A 26 13.71 10.42 -21.49
CA PHE A 26 15.13 10.23 -21.15
C PHE A 26 16.03 10.23 -22.39
N LEU A 27 15.57 9.65 -23.51
CA LEU A 27 16.26 9.69 -24.81
C LEU A 27 16.21 11.07 -25.50
N ARG A 28 15.29 11.97 -25.10
CA ARG A 28 15.16 13.34 -25.61
C ARG A 28 15.85 14.41 -24.75
N LEU A 29 16.45 14.05 -23.60
CA LEU A 29 17.18 15.01 -22.76
C LEU A 29 18.38 15.59 -23.54
N PRO A 30 18.83 16.83 -23.23
CA PRO A 30 20.04 17.39 -23.84
C PRO A 30 21.28 16.54 -23.53
N ASN A 31 21.31 15.95 -22.33
CA ASN A 31 22.29 14.96 -21.88
C ASN A 31 21.55 13.65 -21.49
N PRO A 32 21.29 12.72 -22.43
CA PRO A 32 20.64 11.45 -22.11
C PRO A 32 21.48 10.57 -21.16
N PRO A 33 20.86 9.72 -20.32
CA PRO A 33 21.60 8.76 -19.50
C PRO A 33 22.49 7.83 -20.35
N GLN A 34 23.68 7.51 -19.82
CA GLN A 34 24.62 6.55 -20.40
C GLN A 34 23.96 5.17 -20.58
N TRP A 35 23.07 4.80 -19.66
CA TRP A 35 22.27 3.58 -19.75
C TRP A 35 20.81 3.81 -19.33
N ILE A 36 19.89 3.35 -20.16
CA ILE A 36 18.45 3.27 -19.89
C ILE A 36 18.05 1.79 -19.93
N PHE A 37 17.82 1.19 -18.77
CA PHE A 37 17.36 -0.19 -18.63
C PHE A 37 15.83 -0.22 -18.65
N ALA A 38 15.25 -0.41 -19.83
CA ALA A 38 13.81 -0.47 -20.02
C ALA A 38 13.32 -1.92 -19.86
N THR A 39 12.57 -2.20 -18.79
CA THR A 39 12.28 -3.59 -18.41
C THR A 39 10.80 -3.95 -18.57
N CYS A 40 10.51 -5.16 -19.05
CA CYS A 40 9.16 -5.67 -19.23
C CYS A 40 9.12 -7.21 -19.25
N ARG A 41 7.92 -7.80 -19.07
CA ARG A 41 7.77 -9.26 -18.93
C ARG A 41 8.04 -10.05 -20.20
N ASP A 42 7.71 -9.46 -21.35
CA ASP A 42 7.94 -10.05 -22.66
C ASP A 42 8.60 -9.01 -23.58
N PRO A 43 9.95 -8.97 -23.63
CA PRO A 43 10.71 -8.10 -24.52
C PRO A 43 10.48 -8.34 -26.01
N ASN A 44 10.02 -9.55 -26.39
CA ASN A 44 9.92 -9.99 -27.78
C ASN A 44 8.49 -9.86 -28.33
N GLY A 45 7.47 -9.89 -27.46
CA GLY A 45 6.07 -9.81 -27.83
C GLY A 45 5.64 -8.48 -28.44
N GLN A 46 4.51 -8.52 -29.14
CA GLN A 46 3.94 -7.37 -29.88
C GLN A 46 3.81 -6.08 -29.05
N ARG A 47 3.53 -6.20 -27.74
CA ARG A 47 3.42 -5.05 -26.82
C ARG A 47 4.77 -4.40 -26.47
N ALA A 48 5.90 -4.91 -26.94
CA ALA A 48 7.23 -4.30 -26.81
C ALA A 48 7.76 -3.73 -28.13
N GLN A 49 7.01 -3.81 -29.24
CA GLN A 49 7.49 -3.44 -30.57
C GLN A 49 7.99 -1.99 -30.67
N GLU A 50 7.31 -1.03 -30.03
CA GLU A 50 7.75 0.37 -30.03
C GLU A 50 9.05 0.56 -29.24
N LEU A 51 9.21 -0.17 -28.13
CA LEU A 51 10.45 -0.16 -27.33
C LEU A 51 11.62 -0.79 -28.11
N GLN A 52 11.40 -1.87 -28.85
CA GLN A 52 12.38 -2.45 -29.80
C GLN A 52 12.76 -1.44 -30.91
N ASN A 53 11.77 -0.71 -31.43
CA ASN A 53 11.95 0.33 -32.45
C ASN A 53 12.67 1.60 -31.95
N LEU A 54 12.82 1.75 -30.62
CA LEU A 54 13.69 2.74 -29.97
C LEU A 54 15.08 2.15 -29.73
N ALA A 55 15.19 0.95 -29.14
CA ALA A 55 16.48 0.32 -28.82
C ALA A 55 17.35 0.11 -30.07
N SER A 56 16.74 -0.24 -31.21
CA SER A 56 17.43 -0.34 -32.51
C SER A 56 18.02 0.97 -33.05
N LYS A 57 17.70 2.13 -32.44
CA LYS A 57 18.21 3.46 -32.79
C LYS A 57 19.10 4.09 -31.71
N HIS A 58 19.02 3.58 -30.48
CA HIS A 58 19.61 4.16 -29.29
C HIS A 58 20.43 3.10 -28.54
N PRO A 59 21.76 3.01 -28.74
CA PRO A 59 22.59 1.95 -28.17
C PRO A 59 22.73 2.01 -26.64
N ASN A 60 22.33 3.12 -26.00
CA ASN A 60 22.20 3.28 -24.56
C ASN A 60 20.88 2.72 -23.98
N LEU A 61 19.90 2.34 -24.82
CA LEU A 61 18.64 1.75 -24.40
C LEU A 61 18.72 0.21 -24.44
N VAL A 62 18.73 -0.40 -23.26
CA VAL A 62 18.84 -1.86 -23.07
C VAL A 62 17.49 -2.41 -22.62
N ILE A 63 16.92 -3.36 -23.36
CA ILE A 63 15.66 -4.02 -23.01
C ILE A 63 15.93 -5.28 -22.18
N ILE A 64 15.32 -5.39 -21.00
CA ILE A 64 15.52 -6.52 -20.08
C ILE A 64 14.19 -7.20 -19.72
N GLY A 65 14.18 -8.53 -19.76
CA GLY A 65 13.07 -9.34 -19.28
C GLY A 65 12.93 -9.27 -17.76
N LEU A 66 11.79 -8.79 -17.25
CA LEU A 66 11.52 -8.65 -15.83
C LEU A 66 10.05 -8.87 -15.48
N GLU A 67 9.78 -9.82 -14.58
CA GLU A 67 8.60 -9.85 -13.72
C GLU A 67 8.99 -9.36 -12.31
N VAL A 68 8.39 -8.27 -11.86
CA VAL A 68 8.65 -7.65 -10.55
C VAL A 68 8.07 -8.47 -9.39
N ALA A 69 7.16 -9.40 -9.66
CA ALA A 69 6.66 -10.36 -8.68
C ALA A 69 7.58 -11.58 -8.47
N ASN A 70 8.74 -11.66 -9.15
CA ASN A 70 9.56 -12.88 -9.20
C ASN A 70 11.03 -12.61 -8.81
N PRO A 71 11.48 -13.00 -7.59
CA PRO A 71 12.86 -12.81 -7.13
C PRO A 71 13.95 -13.38 -8.06
N ALA A 72 13.68 -14.48 -8.77
CA ALA A 72 14.63 -15.05 -9.73
C ALA A 72 14.72 -14.21 -11.01
N SER A 73 13.59 -13.64 -11.48
CA SER A 73 13.58 -12.69 -12.59
C SER A 73 14.29 -11.38 -12.23
N ILE A 74 14.08 -10.90 -11.01
CA ILE A 74 14.73 -9.70 -10.45
C ILE A 74 16.25 -9.90 -10.39
N LYS A 75 16.71 -11.03 -9.84
CA LYS A 75 18.13 -11.39 -9.80
C LYS A 75 18.76 -11.51 -11.19
N ALA A 76 18.05 -12.09 -12.16
CA ALA A 76 18.51 -12.21 -13.55
C ALA A 76 18.58 -10.85 -14.27
N ALA A 77 17.66 -9.92 -13.98
CA ALA A 77 17.72 -8.56 -14.48
C ALA A 77 18.88 -7.77 -13.86
N ALA A 78 19.07 -7.87 -12.54
CA ALA A 78 20.13 -7.19 -11.82
C ALA A 78 21.54 -7.61 -12.26
N ALA A 79 21.74 -8.89 -12.61
CA ALA A 79 23.01 -9.36 -13.19
C ALA A 79 23.35 -8.60 -14.49
N LYS A 80 22.40 -8.54 -15.43
CA LYS A 80 22.56 -7.81 -16.71
C LYS A 80 22.77 -6.31 -16.52
N VAL A 81 22.06 -5.70 -15.57
CA VAL A 81 22.27 -4.29 -15.19
C VAL A 81 23.69 -4.08 -14.66
N GLY A 82 24.19 -4.99 -13.82
CA GLY A 82 25.57 -4.97 -13.32
C GLY A 82 26.64 -5.13 -14.41
N GLU A 83 26.40 -5.99 -15.40
CA GLU A 83 27.29 -6.18 -16.58
C GLU A 83 27.49 -4.87 -17.36
N HIS A 84 26.41 -4.11 -17.60
CA HIS A 84 26.48 -2.81 -18.28
C HIS A 84 27.06 -1.68 -17.41
N LEU A 85 26.83 -1.72 -16.09
CA LEU A 85 27.26 -0.68 -15.16
C LEU A 85 28.72 -0.82 -14.69
N GLY A 86 29.36 -1.99 -14.82
CA GLY A 86 30.77 -2.18 -14.47
C GLY A 86 31.14 -1.84 -13.02
N GLY A 87 30.16 -1.84 -12.11
CA GLY A 87 30.33 -1.44 -10.71
C GLY A 87 30.04 0.05 -10.39
N SER A 88 29.65 0.87 -11.37
CA SER A 88 29.34 2.31 -11.16
C SER A 88 28.12 2.59 -10.27
N GLY A 89 27.26 1.60 -10.03
CA GLY A 89 25.98 1.76 -9.33
C GLY A 89 24.86 2.26 -10.24
N LEU A 90 23.61 1.89 -9.91
CA LEU A 90 22.41 2.44 -10.57
C LEU A 90 22.08 3.80 -9.93
N ASN A 91 21.72 4.82 -10.73
CA ASN A 91 21.46 6.16 -10.19
C ASN A 91 19.97 6.49 -10.05
N LEU A 92 19.09 5.82 -10.79
CA LEU A 92 17.65 6.02 -10.72
C LEU A 92 16.89 4.70 -10.96
N LEU A 93 16.09 4.29 -9.98
CA LEU A 93 15.14 3.18 -10.10
C LEU A 93 13.72 3.75 -10.14
N ILE A 94 13.00 3.54 -11.25
CA ILE A 94 11.58 3.90 -11.36
C ILE A 94 10.74 2.62 -11.33
N ASN A 95 10.10 2.38 -10.18
CA ASN A 95 9.12 1.34 -9.96
C ASN A 95 7.77 1.75 -10.58
N ASN A 96 7.70 1.71 -11.92
CA ASN A 96 6.52 2.05 -12.74
C ASN A 96 5.62 0.84 -13.04
N ALA A 97 6.12 -0.40 -12.91
CA ALA A 97 5.31 -1.60 -13.13
C ALA A 97 4.11 -1.65 -12.15
N GLY A 98 2.94 -1.95 -12.67
CA GLY A 98 1.73 -2.12 -11.88
C GLY A 98 0.56 -2.66 -12.67
N ILE A 99 -0.45 -3.14 -11.95
CA ILE A 99 -1.74 -3.59 -12.47
C ILE A 99 -2.89 -2.98 -11.67
N VAL A 100 -4.07 -2.99 -12.27
CA VAL A 100 -5.36 -2.68 -11.64
C VAL A 100 -6.30 -3.87 -11.88
N LYS A 101 -7.18 -4.16 -10.92
CA LYS A 101 -8.36 -5.01 -11.14
C LYS A 101 -9.61 -4.11 -11.09
N PRO A 102 -10.54 -4.25 -12.04
CA PRO A 102 -11.64 -3.30 -12.25
C PRO A 102 -12.83 -3.58 -11.31
N ASN A 103 -12.53 -3.89 -10.05
CA ASN A 103 -13.49 -4.45 -9.12
C ASN A 103 -14.17 -3.35 -8.28
N SER A 104 -15.45 -3.55 -7.97
CA SER A 104 -16.17 -2.84 -6.90
C SER A 104 -15.93 -3.54 -5.57
N LEU A 105 -16.30 -2.91 -4.46
CA LEU A 105 -16.16 -3.51 -3.14
C LEU A 105 -17.01 -4.79 -2.97
N ASP A 106 -18.06 -4.94 -3.78
CA ASP A 106 -19.00 -6.08 -3.76
C ASP A 106 -18.50 -7.31 -4.55
N ASN A 107 -17.59 -7.12 -5.51
CA ASN A 107 -17.07 -8.18 -6.37
C ASN A 107 -15.55 -8.38 -6.30
N GLU A 108 -14.86 -7.61 -5.45
CA GLU A 108 -13.44 -7.77 -5.15
C GLU A 108 -13.15 -9.14 -4.51
N THR A 109 -12.08 -9.80 -4.97
CA THR A 109 -11.71 -11.15 -4.52
C THR A 109 -10.38 -11.16 -3.76
N PRO A 110 -10.16 -12.11 -2.83
CA PRO A 110 -8.84 -12.32 -2.21
C PRO A 110 -7.72 -12.48 -3.24
N GLU A 111 -7.97 -13.25 -4.29
CA GLU A 111 -7.04 -13.55 -5.36
C GLU A 111 -6.66 -12.29 -6.16
N ASP A 112 -7.64 -11.41 -6.44
CA ASP A 112 -7.41 -10.11 -7.07
C ASP A 112 -6.61 -9.17 -6.18
N MET A 113 -6.99 -9.02 -4.90
CA MET A 113 -6.26 -8.20 -3.93
C MET A 113 -4.80 -8.63 -3.81
N ILE A 114 -4.56 -9.92 -3.61
CA ILE A 114 -3.20 -10.46 -3.49
C ILE A 114 -2.42 -10.29 -4.79
N GLN A 115 -2.99 -10.55 -5.97
CA GLN A 115 -2.27 -10.32 -7.24
C GLN A 115 -1.87 -8.84 -7.43
N VAL A 116 -2.76 -7.92 -7.06
CA VAL A 116 -2.50 -6.47 -7.11
C VAL A 116 -1.43 -6.08 -6.09
N TYR A 117 -1.47 -6.57 -4.84
CA TYR A 117 -0.45 -6.27 -3.81
C TYR A 117 0.93 -6.83 -4.18
N THR A 118 1.01 -8.06 -4.69
CA THR A 118 2.27 -8.68 -5.14
C THR A 118 2.93 -7.82 -6.22
N THR A 119 2.16 -7.31 -7.17
CA THR A 119 2.70 -6.49 -8.28
C THR A 119 3.00 -5.06 -7.86
N ASN A 120 2.07 -4.40 -7.16
CA ASN A 120 2.10 -2.96 -6.91
C ASN A 120 2.85 -2.55 -5.64
N THR A 121 3.14 -3.48 -4.73
CA THR A 121 3.78 -3.19 -3.44
C THR A 121 4.93 -4.14 -3.12
N VAL A 122 4.75 -5.45 -3.24
CA VAL A 122 5.85 -6.41 -2.99
C VAL A 122 6.96 -6.29 -4.03
N GLY A 123 6.61 -6.14 -5.32
CA GLY A 123 7.58 -5.91 -6.39
C GLY A 123 8.49 -4.69 -6.16
N PRO A 124 7.95 -3.50 -5.84
CA PRO A 124 8.74 -2.33 -5.44
C PRO A 124 9.65 -2.52 -4.21
N LEU A 125 9.30 -3.42 -3.27
CA LEU A 125 10.21 -3.79 -2.17
C LEU A 125 11.40 -4.59 -2.71
N LEU A 126 11.13 -5.69 -3.42
CA LEU A 126 12.15 -6.57 -4.00
C LEU A 126 13.08 -5.84 -4.99
N MET A 127 12.54 -4.88 -5.74
CA MET A 127 13.31 -4.02 -6.63
C MET A 127 14.18 -3.01 -5.87
N GLY A 128 13.74 -2.52 -4.69
CA GLY A 128 14.55 -1.67 -3.81
C GLY A 128 15.66 -2.44 -3.10
N GLN A 129 15.44 -3.72 -2.77
CA GLN A 129 16.46 -4.63 -2.23
C GLN A 129 17.57 -5.00 -3.24
N LEU A 130 17.48 -4.58 -4.51
CA LEU A 130 18.61 -4.63 -5.43
C LEU A 130 19.68 -3.63 -4.97
N SER A 131 20.92 -4.09 -4.85
CA SER A 131 22.05 -3.27 -4.36
C SER A 131 22.29 -2.04 -5.25
N CYS A 132 21.74 -0.90 -4.82
CA CYS A 132 21.71 0.35 -5.57
C CYS A 132 22.58 1.42 -4.88
N SER A 133 23.91 1.32 -5.05
CA SER A 133 24.82 2.34 -4.55
C SER A 133 24.56 3.70 -5.22
N LYS A 134 24.10 4.67 -4.43
CA LYS A 134 23.82 6.07 -4.85
C LYS A 134 22.68 6.22 -5.88
N ALA A 135 21.57 5.54 -5.64
CA ALA A 135 20.33 5.71 -6.41
C ALA A 135 19.35 6.73 -5.80
N ALA A 136 18.41 7.21 -6.61
CA ALA A 136 17.08 7.55 -6.15
C ALA A 136 16.08 6.43 -6.53
N ILE A 137 15.14 6.12 -5.63
CA ILE A 137 14.05 5.15 -5.83
C ILE A 137 12.73 5.92 -5.95
N ILE A 138 12.09 5.83 -7.11
CA ILE A 138 10.82 6.49 -7.42
C ILE A 138 9.74 5.43 -7.56
N ASN A 139 8.81 5.40 -6.60
CA ASN A 139 7.70 4.47 -6.57
C ASN A 139 6.46 5.11 -7.21
N MET A 140 6.03 4.60 -8.37
CA MET A 140 4.88 5.16 -9.08
C MET A 140 3.59 4.82 -8.35
N SER A 141 3.05 5.84 -7.68
CA SER A 141 1.82 5.77 -6.91
C SER A 141 0.65 6.38 -7.68
N SER A 142 -0.43 6.72 -6.99
CA SER A 142 -1.63 7.34 -7.57
C SER A 142 -2.36 8.14 -6.49
N ILE A 143 -3.13 9.16 -6.88
CA ILE A 143 -4.05 9.88 -5.97
C ILE A 143 -5.00 8.92 -5.24
N GLY A 144 -5.36 7.79 -5.87
CA GLY A 144 -6.12 6.71 -5.23
C GLY A 144 -5.40 6.01 -4.07
N GLY A 145 -4.12 6.30 -3.81
CA GLY A 145 -3.35 5.89 -2.63
C GLY A 145 -3.32 6.92 -1.50
N SER A 146 -3.87 8.13 -1.68
CA SER A 146 -4.06 9.11 -0.60
C SER A 146 -5.35 8.80 0.14
N ILE A 147 -5.27 8.41 1.42
CA ILE A 147 -6.46 8.05 2.23
C ILE A 147 -7.37 9.28 2.42
N ALA A 148 -6.79 10.48 2.47
CA ALA A 148 -7.51 11.75 2.50
C ALA A 148 -8.27 12.09 1.20
N SER A 149 -7.99 11.43 0.07
CA SER A 149 -8.56 11.76 -1.24
C SER A 149 -9.40 10.62 -1.84
N SER A 150 -10.73 10.78 -1.80
CA SER A 150 -11.68 9.93 -2.54
C SER A 150 -11.82 10.32 -4.01
N TYR A 151 -10.81 10.96 -4.63
CA TYR A 151 -10.88 11.41 -6.02
C TYR A 151 -11.19 10.23 -6.97
N GLY A 152 -12.09 10.49 -7.92
CA GLY A 152 -12.54 9.53 -8.93
C GLY A 152 -13.31 8.32 -8.38
N TRP A 153 -13.76 8.29 -7.12
CA TRP A 153 -14.49 7.14 -6.55
C TRP A 153 -15.74 6.78 -7.37
N GLU A 154 -16.57 7.77 -7.69
CA GLU A 154 -17.79 7.61 -8.51
C GLU A 154 -17.53 7.16 -9.97
N LEU A 155 -16.27 7.23 -10.42
CA LEU A 155 -15.84 6.77 -11.75
C LEU A 155 -15.21 5.37 -11.69
N MET A 156 -14.42 5.11 -10.63
CA MET A 156 -13.62 3.90 -10.43
C MET A 156 -13.41 3.67 -8.93
N GLN A 157 -14.08 2.66 -8.37
CA GLN A 157 -13.83 2.20 -6.99
C GLN A 157 -12.43 1.61 -6.87
N ILE A 158 -12.14 0.52 -7.62
CA ILE A 158 -10.82 -0.13 -7.75
C ILE A 158 -10.11 -0.37 -6.40
N THR A 159 -10.86 -0.96 -5.46
CA THR A 159 -10.51 -1.06 -4.03
C THR A 159 -9.12 -1.67 -3.78
N SER A 160 -8.81 -2.83 -4.36
CA SER A 160 -7.48 -3.46 -4.32
C SER A 160 -6.36 -2.51 -4.78
N TYR A 161 -6.56 -1.79 -5.88
CA TYR A 161 -5.59 -0.83 -6.40
C TYR A 161 -5.36 0.33 -5.43
N ARG A 162 -6.44 0.95 -4.91
CA ARG A 162 -6.34 2.05 -3.93
C ARG A 162 -5.54 1.62 -2.71
N CYS A 163 -5.90 0.48 -2.12
CA CYS A 163 -5.20 -0.08 -0.97
C CYS A 163 -3.74 -0.41 -1.27
N SER A 164 -3.43 -0.92 -2.47
CA SER A 164 -2.05 -1.21 -2.90
C SER A 164 -1.17 0.04 -3.04
N LYS A 165 -1.76 1.17 -3.40
CA LYS A 165 -1.05 2.44 -3.54
C LYS A 165 -0.89 3.17 -2.21
N ALA A 166 -1.84 3.04 -1.28
CA ALA A 166 -1.62 3.42 0.12
C ALA A 166 -0.47 2.59 0.76
N ALA A 167 -0.45 1.27 0.52
CA ALA A 167 0.64 0.40 0.96
C ALA A 167 2.00 0.72 0.29
N LEU A 168 2.00 1.14 -0.99
CA LEU A 168 3.21 1.59 -1.68
C LEU A 168 3.73 2.93 -1.14
N ASN A 169 2.86 3.86 -0.77
CA ASN A 169 3.25 5.12 -0.14
C ASN A 169 3.95 4.85 1.21
N MET A 170 3.38 3.96 2.03
CA MET A 170 4.02 3.46 3.25
C MET A 170 5.40 2.84 2.95
N LEU A 171 5.48 1.90 2.01
CA LEU A 171 6.74 1.27 1.64
C LEU A 171 7.81 2.30 1.22
N SER A 172 7.41 3.34 0.49
CA SER A 172 8.30 4.44 0.09
C SER A 172 8.85 5.20 1.29
N ARG A 173 8.03 5.41 2.34
CA ARG A 173 8.47 5.98 3.62
C ARG A 173 9.44 5.04 4.33
N CYS A 174 9.12 3.76 4.44
CA CYS A 174 10.02 2.76 5.03
C CYS A 174 11.38 2.72 4.32
N GLN A 175 11.39 2.73 2.98
CA GLN A 175 12.61 2.80 2.16
C GLN A 175 13.40 4.10 2.42
N SER A 176 12.73 5.25 2.55
CA SER A 176 13.38 6.54 2.84
C SER A 176 14.08 6.60 4.20
N LEU A 177 13.61 5.81 5.18
CA LEU A 177 14.20 5.71 6.50
C LEU A 177 15.32 4.65 6.52
N ALA A 178 15.06 3.46 5.97
CA ALA A 178 16.03 2.36 5.90
C ALA A 178 17.29 2.75 5.11
N TYR A 179 17.14 3.36 3.94
CA TYR A 179 18.25 3.65 3.04
C TYR A 179 18.87 5.05 3.23
N LYS A 180 18.48 5.78 4.28
CA LYS A 180 18.99 7.11 4.61
C LYS A 180 20.51 7.12 4.79
N GLU A 181 21.06 6.14 5.50
CA GLU A 181 22.51 6.02 5.73
C GLU A 181 23.31 5.68 4.46
N HIS A 182 22.63 5.21 3.40
CA HIS A 182 23.22 4.95 2.09
C HIS A 182 23.12 6.15 1.14
N GLY A 183 22.51 7.26 1.57
CA GLY A 183 22.29 8.45 0.74
C GLY A 183 21.28 8.25 -0.39
N ILE A 184 20.35 7.29 -0.24
CA ILE A 184 19.37 6.94 -1.28
C ILE A 184 18.07 7.71 -1.03
N LEU A 185 17.70 8.57 -1.98
CA LEU A 185 16.41 9.28 -1.94
C LEU A 185 15.29 8.31 -2.32
N CYS A 186 14.21 8.24 -1.54
CA CYS A 186 13.05 7.38 -1.85
C CYS A 186 11.76 8.22 -1.86
N VAL A 187 11.01 8.23 -2.95
CA VAL A 187 9.83 9.11 -3.13
C VAL A 187 8.66 8.33 -3.75
N ALA A 188 7.45 8.54 -3.24
CA ALA A 188 6.22 8.11 -3.90
C ALA A 188 5.72 9.22 -4.84
N LEU A 189 5.40 8.90 -6.09
CA LEU A 189 5.05 9.89 -7.12
C LEU A 189 3.72 9.57 -7.81
N HIS A 190 2.75 10.47 -7.75
CA HIS A 190 1.48 10.38 -8.46
C HIS A 190 1.57 11.08 -9.83
N PRO A 191 1.39 10.37 -10.96
CA PRO A 191 1.59 10.92 -12.31
C PRO A 191 0.44 11.81 -12.83
N GLY A 192 -0.57 12.15 -12.02
CA GLY A 192 -1.87 12.63 -12.52
C GLY A 192 -2.78 11.47 -12.99
N TRP A 193 -3.95 11.80 -13.56
CA TRP A 193 -4.80 10.82 -14.25
C TRP A 193 -4.48 10.85 -15.75
N VAL A 194 -3.76 9.83 -16.23
CA VAL A 194 -3.01 9.89 -17.50
C VAL A 194 -3.58 9.00 -18.59
N GLN A 195 -3.67 9.55 -19.81
CA GLN A 195 -4.13 8.88 -21.04
C GLN A 195 -3.28 7.65 -21.39
N THR A 196 -3.69 6.50 -20.90
CA THR A 196 -3.00 5.20 -21.01
C THR A 196 -4.03 4.07 -20.99
N ASP A 197 -3.67 2.86 -21.43
CA ASP A 197 -4.52 1.66 -21.33
C ASP A 197 -5.13 1.44 -19.93
N MET A 198 -4.43 1.88 -18.88
CA MET A 198 -4.88 1.79 -17.48
C MET A 198 -5.76 2.98 -17.08
N GLY A 199 -5.35 4.21 -17.41
CA GLY A 199 -6.07 5.42 -17.03
C GLY A 199 -7.40 5.57 -17.78
N SER A 200 -7.45 5.19 -19.05
CA SER A 200 -8.64 5.26 -19.90
C SER A 200 -9.58 4.04 -19.75
N TYR A 201 -9.30 3.13 -18.79
CA TYR A 201 -10.00 1.86 -18.66
C TYR A 201 -11.53 2.01 -18.50
N ALA A 202 -11.98 3.01 -17.72
CA ALA A 202 -13.39 3.27 -17.47
C ALA A 202 -14.13 3.97 -18.64
N GLY A 203 -13.60 3.92 -19.86
CA GLY A 203 -14.22 4.53 -21.06
C GLY A 203 -14.14 6.05 -21.14
N HIS A 204 -13.65 6.72 -20.10
CA HIS A 204 -13.36 8.15 -20.08
C HIS A 204 -11.96 8.45 -20.61
N THR A 205 -11.79 9.59 -21.28
CA THR A 205 -10.46 10.14 -21.63
C THR A 205 -9.87 10.86 -20.41
N PRO A 206 -8.70 10.43 -19.88
CA PRO A 206 -8.06 11.13 -18.76
C PRO A 206 -7.58 12.54 -19.14
N PRO A 207 -7.54 13.48 -18.18
CA PRO A 207 -7.22 14.88 -18.46
C PRO A 207 -5.73 15.14 -18.79
N VAL A 208 -4.79 14.32 -18.31
CA VAL A 208 -3.35 14.53 -18.51
C VAL A 208 -2.83 13.63 -19.64
N THR A 209 -2.05 14.17 -20.58
CA THR A 209 -1.37 13.34 -21.60
C THR A 209 -0.13 12.64 -21.01
N VAL A 210 0.39 11.63 -21.72
CA VAL A 210 1.65 10.97 -21.31
C VAL A 210 2.83 11.95 -21.37
N ASP A 211 2.89 12.82 -22.38
CA ASP A 211 4.00 13.77 -22.56
C ASP A 211 3.97 14.85 -21.45
N ASP A 212 2.79 15.42 -21.13
CA ASP A 212 2.63 16.37 -20.02
C ASP A 212 3.01 15.74 -18.67
N SER A 213 2.45 14.57 -18.37
CA SER A 213 2.69 13.83 -17.13
C SER A 213 4.18 13.54 -16.93
N VAL A 214 4.84 12.99 -17.95
CA VAL A 214 6.28 12.68 -17.91
C VAL A 214 7.11 13.97 -17.84
N GLN A 215 6.76 15.03 -18.57
CA GLN A 215 7.47 16.30 -18.50
C GLN A 215 7.35 16.98 -17.12
N GLY A 216 6.19 16.87 -16.45
CA GLY A 216 6.01 17.29 -15.06
C GLY A 216 6.89 16.48 -14.11
N MET A 217 6.76 15.15 -14.15
CA MET A 217 7.55 14.25 -13.31
C MET A 217 9.06 14.47 -13.46
N LEU A 218 9.59 14.67 -14.68
CA LEU A 218 11.02 14.94 -14.86
C LEU A 218 11.48 16.30 -14.27
N LYS A 219 10.60 17.30 -14.17
CA LYS A 219 10.87 18.55 -13.42
C LYS A 219 10.89 18.31 -11.91
N VAL A 220 9.95 17.49 -11.41
CA VAL A 220 9.96 17.07 -10.00
C VAL A 220 11.26 16.35 -9.68
N LEU A 221 11.65 15.35 -10.48
CA LEU A 221 12.90 14.61 -10.32
C LEU A 221 14.15 15.51 -10.36
N SER A 222 14.20 16.55 -11.21
CA SER A 222 15.34 17.49 -11.24
C SER A 222 15.36 18.52 -10.10
N SER A 223 14.32 18.53 -9.26
CA SER A 223 14.20 19.38 -8.07
C SER A 223 14.34 18.63 -6.73
N LEU A 224 14.36 17.29 -6.76
CA LEU A 224 14.46 16.46 -5.57
C LEU A 224 15.79 16.64 -4.83
N SER A 225 15.71 16.56 -3.51
CA SER A 225 16.81 16.74 -2.56
C SER A 225 16.54 15.93 -1.28
N GLU A 226 17.47 15.95 -0.33
CA GLU A 226 17.35 15.22 0.95
C GLU A 226 16.09 15.58 1.75
N LYS A 227 15.57 16.82 1.61
CA LYS A 227 14.34 17.28 2.28
C LYS A 227 13.08 16.54 1.79
N ASP A 228 13.12 15.97 0.58
CA ASP A 228 11.98 15.39 -0.13
C ASP A 228 11.90 13.86 0.07
N THR A 229 12.89 13.25 0.74
CA THR A 229 12.92 11.79 0.94
C THR A 229 11.81 11.33 1.88
N GLY A 230 11.05 10.33 1.44
CA GLY A 230 9.86 9.82 2.11
C GLY A 230 8.58 10.60 1.81
N ALA A 231 8.63 11.66 0.98
CA ALA A 231 7.44 12.38 0.56
C ALA A 231 6.56 11.55 -0.40
N PHE A 232 5.26 11.84 -0.37
CA PHE A 232 4.32 11.48 -1.42
C PHE A 232 3.96 12.75 -2.19
N LEU A 233 4.42 12.81 -3.44
CA LEU A 233 4.30 13.98 -4.33
C LEU A 233 3.38 13.68 -5.51
N ASP A 234 2.82 14.71 -6.13
CA ASP A 234 2.27 14.64 -7.49
C ASP A 234 3.28 15.05 -8.58
N TRP A 235 2.86 14.92 -9.83
CA TRP A 235 3.62 15.26 -11.05
C TRP A 235 3.96 16.75 -11.21
N GLU A 236 3.39 17.63 -10.38
CA GLU A 236 3.67 19.08 -10.33
C GLU A 236 4.58 19.45 -9.14
N GLY A 237 4.70 18.56 -8.15
CA GLY A 237 5.56 18.68 -6.97
C GLY A 237 4.81 18.96 -5.66
N ASN A 238 3.48 18.88 -5.63
CA ASN A 238 2.69 19.12 -4.42
C ASN A 238 2.69 17.90 -3.49
N VAL A 239 2.69 18.14 -2.17
CA VAL A 239 2.70 17.08 -1.13
C VAL A 239 1.29 16.57 -0.80
N LEU A 240 1.15 15.27 -0.51
CA LEU A 240 -0.10 14.58 -0.18
C LEU A 240 -0.01 13.85 1.20
N PRO A 241 -1.03 13.92 2.11
CA PRO A 241 -0.88 13.63 3.59
C PRO A 241 -1.26 12.21 4.12
N CYS A 242 -0.76 11.78 5.34
CA CYS A 242 -1.19 10.68 6.29
C CYS A 242 -0.25 10.40 7.55
N LEU A 243 -0.69 10.21 8.83
CA LEU A 243 0.10 9.99 10.12
C LEU A 243 -0.32 8.67 10.92
N SER A 244 -0.05 8.24 12.20
CA SER A 244 0.94 8.31 13.36
C SER A 244 0.86 6.95 14.19
N MET A 245 1.81 6.44 15.05
CA MET A 245 2.08 4.93 15.25
C MET A 245 2.54 4.24 16.65
N PRO A 246 2.43 2.90 17.13
CA PRO A 246 1.68 1.55 17.02
C PRO A 246 1.09 0.79 18.31
N THR A 247 0.88 -0.57 18.30
CA THR A 247 -0.05 -1.44 19.13
C THR A 247 0.32 -2.97 19.30
N GLN A 248 -0.46 -3.82 20.06
CA GLN A 248 -0.94 -5.25 19.76
C GLN A 248 -0.71 -6.42 20.81
N CYS A 249 -1.46 -7.57 20.76
CA CYS A 249 -1.65 -8.63 21.84
C CYS A 249 -1.84 -10.13 21.39
N PRO A 250 -1.53 -11.20 22.22
CA PRO A 250 -2.21 -12.52 22.15
C PRO A 250 -2.66 -13.19 23.49
N LEU A 251 -3.96 -13.55 23.60
CA LEU A 251 -4.57 -14.33 24.70
C LEU A 251 -5.66 -15.31 24.15
N PHE A 252 -5.86 -16.48 24.77
CA PHE A 252 -6.93 -17.43 24.36
C PHE A 252 -7.72 -18.06 25.54
N GLN A 253 -7.05 -18.45 26.63
CA GLN A 253 -7.69 -19.20 27.72
C GLN A 253 -8.77 -18.40 28.47
N GLU A 254 -8.68 -17.07 28.47
CA GLU A 254 -9.56 -16.16 29.21
C GLU A 254 -10.95 -16.03 28.58
N LEU A 255 -11.07 -16.09 27.25
CA LEU A 255 -12.34 -15.96 26.56
C LEU A 255 -13.31 -17.10 26.93
N GLN A 256 -12.80 -18.32 27.09
CA GLN A 256 -13.58 -19.47 27.58
C GLN A 256 -14.06 -19.25 29.02
N ASN A 257 -13.21 -18.68 29.88
CA ASN A 257 -13.55 -18.36 31.27
C ASN A 257 -14.55 -17.20 31.40
N LEU A 258 -14.62 -16.31 30.41
CA LEU A 258 -15.59 -15.23 30.36
C LEU A 258 -16.95 -15.73 29.82
N ALA A 259 -16.94 -16.50 28.73
CA ALA A 259 -18.16 -17.07 28.16
C ALA A 259 -18.91 -18.00 29.13
N SER A 260 -18.18 -18.76 29.98
CA SER A 260 -18.81 -19.59 31.01
C SER A 260 -19.58 -18.81 32.10
N LYS A 261 -19.37 -17.49 32.19
CA LYS A 261 -20.03 -16.59 33.15
C LYS A 261 -21.10 -15.70 32.52
N HIS A 262 -21.08 -15.54 31.19
CA HIS A 262 -21.90 -14.59 30.46
C HIS A 262 -22.57 -15.28 29.26
N PRO A 263 -23.84 -15.75 29.38
CA PRO A 263 -24.50 -16.55 28.34
C PRO A 263 -24.79 -15.80 27.04
N ASN A 264 -24.61 -14.48 27.03
CA ASN A 264 -24.65 -13.63 25.84
C ASN A 264 -23.33 -13.60 25.05
N ILE A 265 -22.27 -14.29 25.50
CA ILE A 265 -21.00 -14.43 24.79
C ILE A 265 -21.00 -15.79 24.06
N ILE A 266 -21.13 -15.75 22.75
CA ILE A 266 -21.11 -16.94 21.89
C ILE A 266 -19.73 -17.04 21.23
N ILE A 267 -18.97 -18.09 21.57
CA ILE A 267 -17.65 -18.33 20.95
C ILE A 267 -17.86 -19.04 19.61
N ILE A 268 -17.58 -18.32 18.52
CA ILE A 268 -17.60 -18.86 17.15
C ILE A 268 -16.15 -18.93 16.65
N PRO A 269 -15.64 -20.14 16.31
CA PRO A 269 -14.35 -20.28 15.63
C PRO A 269 -14.37 -19.56 14.29
N LEU A 270 -13.38 -18.70 14.06
CA LEU A 270 -13.22 -17.87 12.88
C LEU A 270 -11.72 -17.71 12.60
N GLU A 271 -11.32 -17.95 11.36
CA GLU A 271 -10.00 -17.64 10.82
C GLU A 271 -10.21 -16.63 9.69
N VAL A 272 -9.75 -15.38 9.89
CA VAL A 272 -10.02 -14.27 8.96
C VAL A 272 -9.20 -14.35 7.67
N SER A 273 -8.21 -15.23 7.59
CA SER A 273 -7.48 -15.54 6.36
C SER A 273 -8.11 -16.65 5.51
N ASP A 274 -9.16 -17.33 5.99
CA ASP A 274 -9.90 -18.36 5.23
C ASP A 274 -11.34 -17.91 4.91
N PRO A 275 -11.68 -17.64 3.63
CA PRO A 275 -13.04 -17.36 3.18
C PRO A 275 -14.07 -18.44 3.54
N THR A 276 -13.65 -19.69 3.76
CA THR A 276 -14.51 -20.81 4.17
C THR A 276 -14.90 -20.69 5.64
N SER A 277 -13.91 -20.45 6.52
CA SER A 277 -14.10 -20.16 7.94
C SER A 277 -14.95 -18.90 8.16
N ILE A 278 -14.73 -17.84 7.38
CA ILE A 278 -15.59 -16.64 7.38
C ILE A 278 -17.05 -16.98 7.05
N LYS A 279 -17.30 -17.77 5.98
CA LYS A 279 -18.66 -18.22 5.62
C LYS A 279 -19.29 -19.13 6.68
N ALA A 280 -18.50 -19.99 7.32
CA ALA A 280 -18.97 -20.86 8.41
C ALA A 280 -19.30 -20.07 9.69
N ALA A 281 -18.56 -19.00 9.99
CA ALA A 281 -18.89 -18.06 11.05
C ALA A 281 -20.14 -17.24 10.71
N ALA A 282 -20.26 -16.76 9.46
CA ALA A 282 -21.42 -16.03 8.95
C ALA A 282 -22.73 -16.80 9.15
N ALA A 283 -22.74 -18.09 8.80
CA ALA A 283 -23.89 -18.96 8.97
C ALA A 283 -24.34 -19.04 10.45
N LYS A 284 -23.40 -19.31 11.37
CA LYS A 284 -23.67 -19.40 12.81
C LYS A 284 -24.16 -18.08 13.41
N VAL A 285 -23.60 -16.95 12.97
CA VAL A 285 -24.08 -15.61 13.36
C VAL A 285 -25.51 -15.40 12.84
N GLY A 286 -25.81 -15.79 11.60
CA GLY A 286 -27.16 -15.74 11.03
C GLY A 286 -28.18 -16.61 11.78
N GLU A 287 -27.80 -17.84 12.14
CA GLU A 287 -28.59 -18.77 12.96
C GLU A 287 -28.96 -18.17 14.32
N HIS A 288 -28.01 -17.52 15.00
CA HIS A 288 -28.24 -16.88 16.30
C HIS A 288 -29.03 -15.56 16.23
N LEU A 289 -28.89 -14.78 15.16
CA LEU A 289 -29.51 -13.45 15.03
C LEU A 289 -30.86 -13.46 14.29
N GLY A 290 -31.26 -14.59 13.69
CA GLY A 290 -32.58 -14.78 13.09
C GLY A 290 -32.92 -13.79 11.95
N GLY A 291 -31.90 -13.26 11.27
CA GLY A 291 -32.04 -12.22 10.24
C GLY A 291 -31.98 -10.77 10.76
N SER A 292 -31.77 -10.52 12.05
CA SER A 292 -31.66 -9.16 12.62
C SER A 292 -30.40 -8.39 12.17
N GLY A 293 -29.41 -9.10 11.63
CA GLY A 293 -28.10 -8.55 11.26
C GLY A 293 -27.20 -8.25 12.48
N LEU A 294 -25.89 -8.13 12.23
CA LEU A 294 -25.00 -7.49 13.21
C LEU A 294 -25.26 -5.98 13.22
N ASN A 295 -25.20 -5.36 14.41
CA ASN A 295 -25.22 -3.91 14.59
C ASN A 295 -23.81 -3.31 14.79
N LEU A 296 -22.83 -4.15 15.14
CA LEU A 296 -21.44 -3.77 15.35
C LEU A 296 -20.53 -4.94 14.94
N LEU A 297 -19.56 -4.66 14.08
CA LEU A 297 -18.50 -5.58 13.67
C LEU A 297 -17.16 -4.96 14.04
N ILE A 298 -16.38 -5.61 14.92
CA ILE A 298 -15.02 -5.17 15.27
C ILE A 298 -14.01 -6.13 14.65
N ASN A 299 -13.39 -5.71 13.55
CA ASN A 299 -12.32 -6.44 12.88
C ASN A 299 -11.00 -6.26 13.65
N ASN A 300 -10.89 -6.97 14.79
CA ASN A 300 -9.73 -6.92 15.70
C ASN A 300 -8.56 -7.84 15.30
N ALA A 301 -8.83 -8.87 14.50
CA ALA A 301 -7.82 -9.85 14.11
C ALA A 301 -6.65 -9.20 13.35
N GLY A 302 -5.43 -9.62 13.68
CA GLY A 302 -4.24 -9.17 12.97
C GLY A 302 -2.96 -9.83 13.46
N ILE A 303 -1.96 -9.88 12.59
CA ILE A 303 -0.61 -10.38 12.83
C ILE A 303 0.43 -9.34 12.40
N ALA A 304 1.64 -9.42 12.95
CA ALA A 304 2.80 -8.68 12.49
C ALA A 304 3.98 -9.64 12.32
N LYS A 305 4.95 -9.29 11.48
CA LYS A 305 6.25 -9.96 11.41
C LYS A 305 7.34 -8.97 11.87
N PRO A 306 8.32 -9.39 12.70
CA PRO A 306 9.38 -8.54 13.23
C PRO A 306 10.48 -8.25 12.19
N ASN A 307 10.11 -8.07 10.94
CA ASN A 307 11.02 -8.00 9.79
C ASN A 307 11.51 -6.55 9.58
N SER A 308 12.78 -6.44 9.19
CA SER A 308 13.39 -5.22 8.65
C SER A 308 13.23 -5.18 7.13
N LEU A 309 13.46 -4.02 6.54
CA LEU A 309 13.32 -3.83 5.09
C LEU A 309 14.30 -4.71 4.27
N ASP A 310 15.40 -5.16 4.88
CA ASP A 310 16.43 -6.00 4.26
C ASP A 310 16.13 -7.51 4.36
N ASN A 311 15.26 -7.94 5.29
CA ASN A 311 14.89 -9.35 5.47
C ASN A 311 13.40 -9.66 5.27
N GLU A 312 12.58 -8.64 5.01
CA GLU A 312 11.16 -8.78 4.67
C GLU A 312 10.96 -9.60 3.38
N THR A 313 10.06 -10.58 3.43
CA THR A 313 9.84 -11.56 2.34
C THR A 313 8.47 -11.35 1.66
N PRO A 314 8.33 -11.74 0.37
CA PRO A 314 7.03 -11.79 -0.29
C PRO A 314 5.99 -12.60 0.49
N GLU A 315 6.39 -13.75 1.01
CA GLU A 315 5.56 -14.68 1.76
C GLU A 315 5.05 -14.04 3.07
N ASP A 316 5.91 -13.36 3.81
CA ASP A 316 5.55 -12.61 5.02
C ASP A 316 4.60 -11.44 4.70
N MET A 317 4.91 -10.64 3.67
CA MET A 317 4.03 -9.54 3.25
C MET A 317 2.63 -10.06 2.87
N ILE A 318 2.53 -11.10 2.05
CA ILE A 318 1.26 -11.67 1.61
C ILE A 318 0.49 -12.27 2.79
N GLN A 319 1.14 -12.97 3.73
CA GLN A 319 0.47 -13.49 4.92
C GLN A 319 -0.14 -12.35 5.75
N VAL A 320 0.65 -11.29 6.02
CA VAL A 320 0.22 -10.14 6.81
C VAL A 320 -0.90 -9.35 6.12
N TYR A 321 -0.86 -9.13 4.79
CA TYR A 321 -1.96 -8.53 4.05
C TYR A 321 -3.25 -9.38 4.09
N THR A 322 -3.12 -10.70 4.01
CA THR A 322 -4.28 -11.61 4.01
C THR A 322 -5.06 -11.47 5.32
N THR A 323 -4.38 -11.56 6.47
CA THR A 323 -5.03 -11.39 7.77
C THR A 323 -5.47 -9.95 8.04
N ASN A 324 -4.61 -8.96 7.77
CA ASN A 324 -4.82 -7.58 8.24
C ASN A 324 -5.65 -6.70 7.30
N THR A 325 -5.88 -7.11 6.05
CA THR A 325 -6.57 -6.28 5.06
C THR A 325 -7.60 -7.07 4.25
N VAL A 326 -7.27 -8.26 3.75
CA VAL A 326 -8.24 -9.08 2.98
C VAL A 326 -9.34 -9.62 3.89
N GLY A 327 -8.98 -10.14 5.08
CA GLY A 327 -9.94 -10.57 6.10
C GLY A 327 -10.97 -9.48 6.45
N PRO A 328 -10.57 -8.26 6.86
CA PRO A 328 -11.49 -7.15 7.11
C PRO A 328 -12.40 -6.73 5.93
N LEU A 329 -11.99 -6.94 4.68
CA LEU A 329 -12.89 -6.76 3.53
C LEU A 329 -13.99 -7.84 3.52
N LEU A 330 -13.59 -9.11 3.58
CA LEU A 330 -14.51 -10.24 3.55
C LEU A 330 -15.48 -10.24 4.75
N MET A 331 -14.99 -9.86 5.93
CA MET A 331 -15.81 -9.66 7.13
C MET A 331 -16.80 -8.52 6.96
N GLY A 332 -16.49 -7.48 6.16
CA GLY A 332 -17.44 -6.42 5.81
C GLY A 332 -18.63 -6.90 4.95
N GLN A 333 -18.52 -8.05 4.29
CA GLN A 333 -19.62 -8.68 3.53
C GLN A 333 -20.60 -9.46 4.45
N LEU A 334 -20.37 -9.51 5.76
CA LEU A 334 -21.31 -10.07 6.73
C LEU A 334 -22.52 -9.14 6.89
N SER A 335 -23.59 -9.44 6.15
CA SER A 335 -24.82 -8.65 6.04
C SER A 335 -25.28 -8.04 7.37
N CYS A 336 -25.24 -6.70 7.43
CA CYS A 336 -25.41 -5.93 8.65
C CYS A 336 -26.32 -4.71 8.42
N SER A 337 -27.61 -4.86 8.72
CA SER A 337 -28.62 -3.82 8.53
C SER A 337 -28.53 -2.74 9.62
N LYS A 338 -28.02 -1.55 9.25
CA LYS A 338 -27.74 -0.40 10.14
C LYS A 338 -26.68 -0.72 11.20
N ALA A 339 -25.43 -0.81 10.77
CA ALA A 339 -24.32 -1.24 11.61
C ALA A 339 -23.13 -0.28 11.61
N ALA A 340 -22.22 -0.48 12.56
CA ALA A 340 -20.86 0.07 12.52
C ALA A 340 -19.83 -1.04 12.22
N ILE A 341 -18.99 -0.82 11.21
CA ILE A 341 -17.79 -1.62 10.92
C ILE A 341 -16.60 -0.87 11.49
N ILE A 342 -15.98 -1.45 12.51
CA ILE A 342 -14.80 -0.91 13.19
C ILE A 342 -13.61 -1.77 12.80
N ASN A 343 -12.80 -1.25 11.88
CA ASN A 343 -11.53 -1.86 11.57
C ASN A 343 -10.55 -1.46 12.67
N MET A 344 -10.06 -2.43 13.45
CA MET A 344 -8.96 -2.17 14.39
C MET A 344 -7.70 -1.99 13.58
N SER A 345 -7.51 -0.76 13.14
CA SER A 345 -6.25 -0.37 12.58
C SER A 345 -5.21 -0.38 13.68
N SER A 346 -3.96 -0.39 13.24
CA SER A 346 -2.94 0.13 14.10
C SER A 346 -2.68 1.55 13.66
N TYR A 347 -2.23 2.27 14.66
CA TYR A 347 -1.09 3.16 14.62
C TYR A 347 0.13 2.40 13.92
N ALA A 348 -0.02 1.80 12.74
CA ALA A 348 1.07 1.26 11.91
C ALA A 348 1.01 1.67 10.42
N GLY A 349 -0.13 2.16 9.92
CA GLY A 349 -0.32 2.64 8.55
C GLY A 349 0.11 4.08 8.16
N SER A 350 1.01 4.76 8.89
CA SER A 350 1.41 6.19 8.70
C SER A 350 2.42 6.39 7.62
N ILE A 351 2.29 7.47 6.86
CA ILE A 351 3.29 7.85 5.87
C ILE A 351 4.13 9.05 6.37
N GLU A 352 3.62 9.90 7.26
CA GLU A 352 4.30 11.08 7.80
C GLU A 352 5.00 10.78 9.12
N ASP A 353 4.26 10.49 10.20
CA ASP A 353 4.80 10.23 11.54
C ASP A 353 5.20 8.77 11.73
N MET A 354 6.49 8.56 11.99
CA MET A 354 7.14 7.26 12.14
C MET A 354 7.88 7.15 13.47
N TYR A 355 7.44 7.85 14.54
CA TYR A 355 8.06 7.99 15.87
C TYR A 355 8.72 6.73 16.47
N VAL A 356 8.19 5.55 16.14
CA VAL A 356 8.61 4.24 16.63
C VAL A 356 9.50 3.41 15.69
N TRP A 357 9.97 3.99 14.57
CA TRP A 357 10.78 3.25 13.58
C TRP A 357 11.99 2.57 14.23
N ASP A 358 12.65 3.28 15.14
CA ASP A 358 13.84 2.84 15.87
C ASP A 358 13.55 1.75 16.93
N PHE A 359 12.27 1.47 17.22
CA PHE A 359 11.81 0.40 18.11
C PHE A 359 11.45 -0.87 17.32
N GLY A 360 11.13 -0.75 16.03
CA GLY A 360 10.78 -1.87 15.15
C GLY A 360 10.30 -1.42 13.78
N GLN A 361 10.94 -1.91 12.72
CA GLN A 361 10.59 -1.55 11.34
C GLN A 361 9.25 -2.16 10.90
N ILE A 362 9.04 -3.45 11.13
CA ILE A 362 7.76 -4.19 10.95
C ILE A 362 7.06 -3.89 9.60
N VAL A 363 7.83 -3.91 8.51
CA VAL A 363 7.49 -3.27 7.22
C VAL A 363 6.15 -3.77 6.64
N SER A 364 5.95 -5.09 6.56
CA SER A 364 4.69 -5.75 6.18
C SER A 364 3.51 -5.29 7.03
N TYR A 365 3.68 -5.22 8.35
CA TYR A 365 2.63 -4.76 9.26
C TYR A 365 2.21 -3.32 8.94
N ARG A 366 3.20 -2.43 8.77
CA ARG A 366 2.95 -1.03 8.44
C ARG A 366 2.18 -0.89 7.13
N CYS A 367 2.67 -1.54 6.06
CA CYS A 367 2.02 -1.52 4.75
C CYS A 367 0.58 -2.06 4.81
N SER A 368 0.33 -3.12 5.60
CA SER A 368 -1.01 -3.71 5.76
C SER A 368 -2.01 -2.83 6.50
N LYS A 369 -1.55 -2.03 7.47
CA LYS A 369 -2.43 -1.10 8.20
C LYS A 369 -2.66 0.21 7.43
N ALA A 370 -1.73 0.62 6.56
CA ALA A 370 -1.99 1.67 5.57
C ALA A 370 -3.06 1.22 4.56
N ALA A 371 -2.96 -0.02 4.08
CA ALA A 371 -3.98 -0.65 3.24
C ALA A 371 -5.34 -0.78 3.96
N LEU A 372 -5.35 -1.10 5.27
CA LEU A 372 -6.57 -1.17 6.08
C LEU A 372 -7.23 0.20 6.32
N ASN A 373 -6.46 1.27 6.51
CA ASN A 373 -7.00 2.63 6.60
C ASN A 373 -7.68 3.03 5.27
N MET A 374 -7.03 2.75 4.13
CA MET A 374 -7.64 2.95 2.81
C MET A 374 -8.90 2.09 2.62
N LEU A 375 -8.87 0.81 2.98
CA LEU A 375 -10.03 -0.07 2.92
C LEU A 375 -11.20 0.47 3.76
N SER A 376 -10.92 0.98 4.96
CA SER A 376 -11.93 1.59 5.84
C SER A 376 -12.59 2.81 5.18
N ARG A 377 -11.79 3.62 4.46
CA ARG A 377 -12.31 4.74 3.63
C ARG A 377 -13.17 4.21 2.48
N CYS A 378 -12.72 3.20 1.74
CA CYS A 378 -13.51 2.57 0.66
C CYS A 378 -14.84 1.98 1.17
N GLN A 379 -14.85 1.28 2.31
CA GLN A 379 -16.05 0.75 2.96
C GLN A 379 -17.02 1.88 3.37
N SER A 380 -16.51 2.99 3.93
CA SER A 380 -17.33 4.15 4.31
C SER A 380 -18.02 4.84 3.14
N LEU A 381 -17.47 4.71 1.92
CA LEU A 381 -18.05 5.26 0.69
C LEU A 381 -19.03 4.26 0.06
N ALA A 382 -18.63 2.99 -0.07
CA ALA A 382 -19.46 1.92 -0.65
C ALA A 382 -20.75 1.69 0.15
N TYR A 383 -20.65 1.57 1.49
CA TYR A 383 -21.79 1.20 2.33
C TYR A 383 -22.60 2.40 2.86
N LYS A 384 -22.29 3.61 2.37
CA LYS A 384 -23.01 4.85 2.74
C LYS A 384 -24.50 4.77 2.46
N GLU A 385 -24.90 4.22 1.31
CA GLU A 385 -26.32 4.08 0.92
C GLU A 385 -27.06 3.03 1.76
N HIS A 386 -26.33 2.13 2.43
CA HIS A 386 -26.89 1.15 3.36
C HIS A 386 -26.99 1.68 4.81
N GLY A 387 -26.53 2.90 5.06
CA GLY A 387 -26.50 3.50 6.41
C GLY A 387 -25.55 2.77 7.36
N ILE A 388 -24.46 2.21 6.83
CA ILE A 388 -23.42 1.51 7.61
C ILE A 388 -22.26 2.49 7.84
N LEU A 389 -21.93 2.74 9.11
CA LEU A 389 -20.79 3.56 9.50
C LEU A 389 -19.52 2.72 9.44
N CYS A 390 -18.44 3.21 8.85
CA CYS A 390 -17.17 2.47 8.77
C CYS A 390 -16.04 3.33 9.32
N VAL A 391 -15.28 2.86 10.31
CA VAL A 391 -14.23 3.65 10.98
C VAL A 391 -12.97 2.81 11.18
N ALA A 392 -11.81 3.39 10.93
CA ALA A 392 -10.53 2.83 11.37
C ALA A 392 -10.25 3.32 12.79
N LEU A 393 -10.02 2.42 13.75
CA LEU A 393 -9.81 2.75 15.16
C LEU A 393 -8.45 2.24 15.65
N HIS A 394 -7.68 3.12 16.28
CA HIS A 394 -6.44 2.79 16.97
C HIS A 394 -6.65 2.70 18.51
N PRO A 395 -6.25 1.60 19.17
CA PRO A 395 -6.46 1.39 20.61
C PRO A 395 -5.51 2.14 21.57
N GLY A 396 -4.59 2.99 21.12
CA GLY A 396 -3.45 3.46 21.93
C GLY A 396 -2.25 2.49 21.89
N TRP A 397 -1.08 2.90 22.39
CA TRP A 397 0.03 1.95 22.63
C TRP A 397 -0.23 1.22 23.95
N VAL A 398 -0.94 0.09 23.84
CA VAL A 398 -1.50 -0.67 24.96
C VAL A 398 -0.49 -1.65 25.58
N GLN A 399 -0.58 -1.87 26.89
CA GLN A 399 0.12 -2.90 27.66
C GLN A 399 -0.43 -4.29 27.33
N THR A 400 -0.07 -4.74 26.13
CA THR A 400 -0.41 -6.02 25.51
C THR A 400 0.87 -6.66 24.95
N ASP A 401 0.98 -7.98 24.84
CA ASP A 401 2.30 -8.64 24.81
C ASP A 401 3.15 -8.33 23.57
N MET A 402 2.58 -8.27 22.37
CA MET A 402 3.32 -7.82 21.17
C MET A 402 3.44 -6.28 21.03
N GLY A 403 2.90 -5.53 22.00
CA GLY A 403 3.16 -4.10 22.22
C GLY A 403 4.21 -3.86 23.32
N ALA A 404 4.30 -4.74 24.31
CA ALA A 404 5.37 -4.82 25.31
C ALA A 404 6.64 -5.51 24.74
N GLY A 405 7.06 -5.06 23.56
CA GLY A 405 8.22 -5.57 22.84
C GLY A 405 9.53 -4.99 23.37
N GLY A 406 10.42 -5.86 23.86
CA GLY A 406 11.78 -5.49 24.28
C GLY A 406 11.82 -4.69 25.59
N SER A 407 12.68 -3.68 25.63
CA SER A 407 13.00 -2.92 26.86
C SER A 407 11.91 -1.95 27.33
N TYR A 408 10.87 -1.74 26.53
CA TYR A 408 9.94 -0.62 26.69
C TYR A 408 8.54 -1.09 27.10
N LYS A 409 8.02 -0.48 28.17
CA LYS A 409 6.65 -0.74 28.63
C LYS A 409 5.68 0.26 27.96
N PRO A 410 4.58 -0.20 27.34
CA PRO A 410 3.58 0.69 26.76
C PRO A 410 2.91 1.59 27.82
N PRO A 411 2.56 2.85 27.49
CA PRO A 411 2.02 3.79 28.46
C PRO A 411 0.60 3.46 28.92
N LEU A 412 -0.25 2.93 28.04
CA LEU A 412 -1.69 2.78 28.26
C LEU A 412 -2.06 1.36 28.74
N THR A 413 -2.96 1.18 29.71
CA THR A 413 -3.42 -0.17 30.07
C THR A 413 -4.51 -0.68 29.12
N VAL A 414 -4.76 -1.99 29.12
CA VAL A 414 -5.88 -2.60 28.37
C VAL A 414 -7.22 -2.00 28.80
N GLU A 415 -7.39 -1.75 30.10
CA GLU A 415 -8.62 -1.18 30.65
C GLU A 415 -8.82 0.28 30.17
N ASP A 416 -7.79 1.13 30.27
CA ASP A 416 -7.88 2.53 29.82
C ASP A 416 -8.19 2.61 28.32
N SER A 417 -7.49 1.78 27.53
CA SER A 417 -7.67 1.61 26.08
C SER A 417 -9.11 1.23 25.74
N VAL A 418 -9.64 0.16 26.37
CA VAL A 418 -10.99 -0.33 26.11
C VAL A 418 -12.04 0.67 26.60
N GLN A 419 -11.85 1.33 27.75
CA GLN A 419 -12.75 2.38 28.22
C GLN A 419 -12.77 3.60 27.30
N GLY A 420 -11.63 4.00 26.73
CA GLY A 420 -11.57 5.04 25.71
C GLY A 420 -12.32 4.63 24.45
N MET A 421 -11.95 3.51 23.85
CA MET A 421 -12.60 2.98 22.65
C MET A 421 -14.11 2.84 22.83
N LEU A 422 -14.61 2.34 23.96
CA LEU A 422 -16.06 2.23 24.23
C LEU A 422 -16.76 3.60 24.26
N LYS A 423 -16.10 4.67 24.75
CA LYS A 423 -16.64 6.03 24.66
C LYS A 423 -16.71 6.48 23.20
N VAL A 424 -15.63 6.29 22.43
CA VAL A 424 -15.59 6.61 20.99
C VAL A 424 -16.72 5.89 20.25
N LEU A 425 -16.81 4.56 20.40
CA LEU A 425 -17.86 3.73 19.81
C LEU A 425 -19.28 4.18 20.17
N SER A 426 -19.50 4.68 21.39
CA SER A 426 -20.80 5.23 21.82
C SER A 426 -21.15 6.59 21.19
N SER A 427 -20.18 7.25 20.54
CA SER A 427 -20.32 8.59 19.95
C SER A 427 -20.20 8.65 18.42
N ILE A 428 -19.75 7.58 17.76
CA ILE A 428 -19.58 7.54 16.29
C ILE A 428 -20.90 7.82 15.58
N SER A 429 -20.85 8.75 14.62
CA SER A 429 -21.96 9.17 13.77
C SER A 429 -21.54 9.23 12.29
N GLU A 430 -22.43 9.73 11.43
CA GLU A 430 -22.12 10.00 10.01
C GLU A 430 -20.95 10.99 9.81
N LYS A 431 -20.59 11.79 10.81
CA LYS A 431 -19.44 12.71 10.75
C LYS A 431 -18.09 11.98 10.82
N GLU A 432 -18.03 10.90 11.60
CA GLU A 432 -16.82 10.12 11.85
C GLU A 432 -16.62 9.00 10.81
N THR A 433 -17.60 8.74 9.93
CA THR A 433 -17.51 7.67 8.94
C THR A 433 -16.40 7.93 7.91
N GLY A 434 -15.57 6.92 7.71
CA GLY A 434 -14.37 6.98 6.89
C GLY A 434 -13.23 7.78 7.49
N ALA A 435 -13.28 8.11 8.79
CA ALA A 435 -12.13 8.63 9.53
C ALA A 435 -11.24 7.49 10.05
N PHE A 436 -10.00 7.85 10.36
CA PHE A 436 -9.13 7.12 11.26
C PHE A 436 -9.17 7.86 12.61
N LEU A 437 -9.40 7.15 13.71
CA LEU A 437 -9.53 7.70 15.06
C LEU A 437 -8.62 6.97 16.05
N ASP A 438 -8.27 7.61 17.18
CA ASP A 438 -7.70 6.93 18.33
C ASP A 438 -8.76 6.57 19.39
N TRP A 439 -8.30 5.91 20.45
CA TRP A 439 -9.06 5.55 21.64
C TRP A 439 -9.61 6.76 22.43
N GLU A 440 -9.18 8.00 22.15
CA GLU A 440 -9.74 9.23 22.73
C GLU A 440 -10.76 9.89 21.79
N GLY A 441 -10.91 9.41 20.55
CA GLY A 441 -11.82 9.93 19.53
C GLY A 441 -11.25 11.09 18.72
N LYS A 442 -9.96 11.38 18.86
CA LYS A 442 -9.25 12.36 18.05
C LYS A 442 -9.10 11.82 16.63
N VAL A 443 -9.23 12.69 15.63
CA VAL A 443 -8.92 12.31 14.24
C VAL A 443 -7.44 11.96 14.15
N MET A 444 -7.17 10.70 13.85
CA MET A 444 -5.85 10.20 13.56
C MET A 444 -5.60 10.26 12.05
N PRO A 445 -4.40 10.65 11.64
CA PRO A 445 -4.31 11.60 10.54
C PRO A 445 -3.73 10.99 9.27
#